data_AF-A0A060BVK1-F1
#
_entry.id   AF-A0A060BVK1-F1
#
_cell.length_a   1.000
_cell.length_b   1.000
_cell.length_c   1.000
_cell.angle_alpha   90.00
_cell.angle_beta   90.00
_cell.angle_gamma   90.00
#
_symmetry.space_group_name_H-M   'P 1'
#
loop_
_entity.id
_entity.type
_entity.pdbx_description
1 polymer ?
#
loop_
_entity_poly.entity_id
_entity_poly.type
_entity_poly.pdbx_seq_one_letter_code
_entity_poly.pdbx_strand_id
1 'polypeptide(L)'
;EAPVSRRFVHLSVFLGAMMLALCMGAGTAGAAGQPTFIDGAAWTAYKARFLDQSGRIVDTANGDISHSEGQGYGMLLSCLAGDLPTFEAIWTFTKTQLLLRDDGLAAWKWNPDQTPHVTDINNATDGDIL
;
A
#
# COMPACT_ATOMS: atom_id res chain seq x y z
N GLU A 1 -24.61 -23.57 63.73
CA GLU A 1 -23.65 -22.58 63.22
C GLU A 1 -24.17 -22.05 61.89
N ALA A 2 -24.33 -20.73 61.75
CA ALA A 2 -25.10 -20.09 60.67
C ALA A 2 -24.20 -19.62 59.52
N PRO A 3 -24.60 -19.77 58.25
CA PRO A 3 -23.86 -19.19 57.13
C PRO A 3 -24.28 -17.74 56.83
N VAL A 4 -23.26 -17.00 56.43
CA VAL A 4 -23.12 -15.54 56.29
C VAL A 4 -24.07 -14.90 55.27
N SER A 5 -24.41 -13.65 55.58
CA SER A 5 -25.34 -12.70 54.97
C SER A 5 -25.23 -12.47 53.45
N ARG A 6 -26.38 -12.61 52.77
CA ARG A 6 -26.70 -12.07 51.44
C ARG A 6 -27.00 -10.56 51.53
N ARG A 7 -26.02 -9.67 51.37
CA ARG A 7 -26.27 -8.22 51.21
C ARG A 7 -25.22 -7.52 50.34
N PHE A 8 -25.00 -8.00 49.12
CA PHE A 8 -24.19 -7.28 48.12
C PHE A 8 -24.67 -7.56 46.70
N VAL A 9 -25.95 -7.30 46.39
CA VAL A 9 -26.43 -7.37 45.00
C VAL A 9 -27.47 -6.28 44.75
N HIS A 10 -27.16 -5.00 44.98
CA HIS A 10 -28.04 -3.90 44.53
C HIS A 10 -27.32 -2.58 44.18
N LEU A 11 -25.99 -2.58 43.94
CA LEU A 11 -25.28 -1.33 43.58
C LEU A 11 -24.74 -1.28 42.14
N SER A 12 -24.93 -2.33 41.33
CA SER A 12 -24.26 -2.41 40.01
C SER A 12 -25.09 -1.96 38.81
N VAL A 13 -26.31 -1.40 38.99
CA VAL A 13 -27.25 -1.16 37.87
C VAL A 13 -27.33 0.30 37.42
N PHE A 14 -26.77 1.27 38.16
CA PHE A 14 -26.91 2.70 37.81
C PHE A 14 -25.65 3.40 37.31
N LEU A 15 -24.56 2.67 37.03
CA LEU A 15 -23.35 3.22 36.41
C LEU A 15 -23.18 2.86 34.93
N GLY A 16 -24.13 2.11 34.33
CA GLY A 16 -24.05 1.65 32.95
C GLY A 16 -24.67 2.58 31.90
N ALA A 17 -25.51 3.53 32.31
CA ALA A 17 -26.33 4.33 31.39
C ALA A 17 -25.76 5.73 31.07
N MET A 18 -24.68 6.16 31.72
CA MET A 18 -24.06 7.48 31.51
C MET A 18 -22.67 7.39 30.88
N MET A 19 -22.41 6.32 30.13
CA MET A 19 -21.16 6.13 29.36
C MET A 19 -21.44 5.75 27.90
N LEU A 20 -22.66 6.00 27.42
CA LEU A 20 -23.07 5.76 26.03
C LEU A 20 -23.42 7.07 25.27
N ALA A 21 -23.40 8.23 25.93
CA ALA A 21 -23.85 9.50 25.34
C ALA A 21 -22.72 10.50 25.04
N LEU A 22 -21.45 10.15 25.27
CA LEU A 22 -20.31 11.08 25.10
C LEU A 22 -19.30 10.65 24.02
N CYS A 23 -19.70 9.83 23.06
CA CYS A 23 -18.81 9.39 21.96
C CYS A 23 -19.24 9.91 20.57
N MET A 24 -20.32 10.69 20.45
CA MET A 24 -20.82 11.19 19.16
C MET A 24 -20.28 12.57 18.76
N GLY A 25 -19.26 13.09 19.46
CA GLY A 25 -18.79 14.46 19.32
C GLY A 25 -17.34 14.62 18.87
N ALA A 26 -16.64 13.56 18.46
CA ALA A 26 -15.35 13.72 17.79
C ALA A 26 -15.64 14.09 16.33
N GLY A 27 -15.76 15.40 16.08
CA GLY A 27 -15.82 15.93 14.73
C GLY A 27 -14.71 15.31 13.89
N THR A 28 -15.07 14.86 12.69
CA THR A 28 -14.11 14.51 11.65
C THR A 28 -13.29 15.75 11.34
N ALA A 29 -12.21 15.97 12.10
CA ALA A 29 -11.08 16.73 11.60
C ALA A 29 -10.66 15.94 10.36
N GLY A 30 -11.13 16.40 9.19
CA GLY A 30 -10.67 15.85 7.93
C GLY A 30 -9.16 15.90 7.99
N ALA A 31 -8.52 14.73 7.98
CA ALA A 31 -7.08 14.67 7.89
C ALA A 31 -6.74 15.47 6.65
N ALA A 32 -6.17 16.67 6.84
CA ALA A 32 -5.64 17.42 5.72
C ALA A 32 -4.58 16.49 5.12
N GLY A 33 -4.90 15.94 3.94
CA GLY A 33 -4.00 15.05 3.23
C GLY A 33 -2.66 15.76 3.07
N GLN A 34 -1.57 15.00 3.14
CA GLN A 34 -0.26 15.55 2.83
C GLN A 34 -0.33 16.27 1.48
N PRO A 35 0.33 17.43 1.33
CA PRO A 35 0.33 18.13 0.05
C PRO A 35 0.83 17.19 -1.04
N THR A 36 0.03 17.02 -2.09
CA THR A 36 0.44 16.25 -3.27
C THR A 36 1.28 17.13 -4.17
N PHE A 37 2.35 16.57 -4.72
CA PHE A 37 3.30 17.28 -5.57
C PHE A 37 2.99 17.13 -7.07
N ILE A 38 2.04 16.26 -7.41
CA ILE A 38 1.55 16.06 -8.79
C ILE A 38 0.04 16.24 -8.88
N ASP A 39 -0.43 16.57 -10.08
CA ASP A 39 -1.85 16.73 -10.38
C ASP A 39 -2.60 15.38 -10.25
N GLY A 40 -3.70 15.38 -9.49
CA GLY A 40 -4.45 14.16 -9.19
C GLY A 40 -5.12 13.54 -10.41
N ALA A 41 -5.53 14.33 -11.41
CA ALA A 41 -6.11 13.81 -12.63
C ALA A 41 -5.04 13.15 -13.51
N ALA A 42 -3.86 13.77 -13.61
CA ALA A 42 -2.70 13.18 -14.28
C ALA A 42 -2.26 11.86 -13.62
N TRP A 43 -2.21 11.81 -12.28
CA TRP A 43 -1.92 10.57 -11.55
C TRP A 43 -2.95 9.47 -11.81
N THR A 44 -4.24 9.83 -11.79
CA THR A 44 -5.32 8.89 -12.08
C THR A 44 -5.21 8.35 -13.51
N ALA A 45 -4.92 9.21 -14.49
CA ALA A 45 -4.72 8.81 -15.88
C ALA A 45 -3.48 7.91 -16.06
N TYR A 46 -2.37 8.21 -15.36
CA TYR A 46 -1.18 7.37 -15.35
C TYR A 46 -1.51 5.96 -14.84
N LYS A 47 -2.14 5.85 -13.67
CA LYS A 47 -2.53 4.54 -13.11
C LYS A 47 -3.45 3.78 -14.06
N ALA A 48 -4.47 4.44 -14.58
CA ALA A 48 -5.43 3.80 -15.49
C ALA A 48 -4.78 3.25 -16.77
N ARG A 49 -3.64 3.81 -17.19
CA ARG A 49 -2.95 3.41 -18.41
C ARG A 49 -1.82 2.42 -18.18
N PHE A 50 -1.11 2.52 -17.06
CA PHE A 50 0.15 1.81 -16.86
C PHE A 50 0.18 0.91 -15.63
N LEU A 51 -0.71 1.09 -14.65
CA LEU A 51 -0.73 0.27 -13.44
C LEU A 51 -1.78 -0.84 -13.55
N ASP A 52 -1.37 -2.09 -13.37
CA ASP A 52 -2.31 -3.20 -13.23
C ASP A 52 -2.61 -3.57 -11.77
N GLN A 53 -3.57 -4.46 -11.56
CA GLN A 53 -4.01 -4.90 -10.22
C GLN A 53 -2.94 -5.65 -9.43
N SER A 54 -1.91 -6.19 -10.10
CA SER A 54 -0.82 -6.91 -9.45
C SER A 54 0.27 -5.99 -8.90
N GLY A 55 0.23 -4.69 -9.22
CA GLY A 55 1.26 -3.72 -8.86
C GLY A 55 2.30 -3.50 -9.94
N ARG A 56 2.07 -3.98 -11.17
CA ARG A 56 2.99 -3.77 -12.28
C ARG A 56 2.79 -2.40 -12.90
N ILE A 57 3.89 -1.72 -13.15
CA ILE A 57 3.98 -0.69 -14.17
C ILE A 57 4.26 -1.39 -15.50
N VAL A 58 3.30 -1.30 -16.41
CA VAL A 58 3.24 -2.04 -17.67
C VAL A 58 3.65 -1.13 -18.82
N ASP A 59 4.69 -1.53 -19.54
CA ASP A 59 5.07 -0.92 -20.80
C ASP A 59 4.18 -1.44 -21.94
N THR A 60 3.04 -0.78 -22.11
CA THR A 60 2.06 -1.09 -23.17
C THR A 60 2.59 -0.91 -24.60
N ALA A 61 3.79 -0.33 -24.78
CA ALA A 61 4.42 -0.18 -26.09
C ALA A 61 5.47 -1.27 -26.36
N ASN A 62 5.81 -2.10 -25.38
CA ASN A 62 6.90 -3.08 -25.48
C ASN A 62 6.47 -4.48 -25.03
N GLY A 63 5.33 -4.96 -25.53
CA GLY A 63 4.85 -6.31 -25.26
C GLY A 63 4.42 -6.52 -23.81
N ASP A 64 3.89 -5.46 -23.18
CA ASP A 64 3.40 -5.48 -21.80
C ASP A 64 4.44 -5.98 -20.79
N ILE A 65 5.73 -5.73 -21.01
CA ILE A 65 6.76 -6.04 -20.01
C ILE A 65 6.77 -5.02 -18.87
N SER A 66 7.42 -5.37 -17.77
CA SER A 66 7.69 -4.45 -16.66
C SER A 66 9.20 -4.37 -16.42
N HIS A 67 9.69 -3.16 -16.19
CA HIS A 67 11.11 -2.90 -15.91
C HIS A 67 11.29 -2.43 -14.46
N SER A 68 12.48 -2.68 -13.88
CA SER A 68 12.82 -2.10 -12.57
C SER A 68 12.70 -0.57 -12.56
N GLU A 69 13.12 0.10 -13.63
CA GLU A 69 12.95 1.54 -13.85
C GLU A 69 11.47 1.97 -13.76
N GLY A 70 10.58 1.28 -14.48
CA GLY A 70 9.15 1.56 -14.47
C GLY A 70 8.55 1.41 -13.07
N GLN A 71 8.94 0.37 -12.34
CA GLN A 71 8.54 0.19 -10.95
C GLN A 71 9.04 1.33 -10.05
N GLY A 72 10.30 1.74 -10.20
CA GLY A 72 10.91 2.87 -9.49
C GLY A 72 10.12 4.17 -9.70
N TYR A 73 9.82 4.52 -10.95
CA TYR A 73 8.97 5.69 -11.24
C TYR A 73 7.56 5.55 -10.67
N GLY A 74 6.95 4.37 -10.75
CA GLY A 74 5.65 4.12 -10.15
C GLY A 74 5.63 4.37 -8.64
N MET A 75 6.66 3.92 -7.93
CA MET A 75 6.84 4.16 -6.50
C MET A 75 7.05 5.65 -6.19
N LEU A 76 7.94 6.32 -6.92
CA LEU A 76 8.20 7.75 -6.75
C LEU A 76 6.95 8.59 -6.99
N LEU A 77 6.23 8.33 -8.09
CA LEU A 77 4.99 9.06 -8.41
C LEU A 77 3.88 8.80 -7.37
N SER A 78 3.78 7.58 -6.85
CA SER A 78 2.83 7.26 -5.77
C SER A 78 3.14 8.05 -4.50
N CYS A 79 4.42 8.19 -4.14
CA CYS A 79 4.86 9.03 -3.03
C CYS A 79 4.49 10.50 -3.24
N LEU A 80 4.78 11.04 -4.43
CA LEU A 80 4.45 12.42 -4.80
C LEU A 80 2.92 12.67 -4.84
N ALA A 81 2.13 11.65 -5.13
CA ALA A 81 0.67 11.69 -5.11
C ALA A 81 0.06 11.49 -3.71
N GLY A 82 0.86 11.14 -2.69
CA GLY A 82 0.34 10.74 -1.38
C GLY A 82 -0.47 9.43 -1.41
N ASP A 83 -0.22 8.56 -2.38
CA ASP A 83 -0.96 7.32 -2.63
C ASP A 83 -0.22 6.09 -2.08
N LEU A 84 -0.21 5.97 -0.75
CA LEU A 84 0.46 4.86 -0.06
C LEU A 84 -0.05 3.47 -0.49
N PRO A 85 -1.36 3.22 -0.67
CA PRO A 85 -1.84 1.90 -1.10
C PRO A 85 -1.28 1.49 -2.46
N THR A 86 -1.16 2.44 -3.40
CA THR A 86 -0.56 2.16 -4.71
C THR A 86 0.95 1.91 -4.58
N PHE A 87 1.66 2.70 -3.77
CA PHE A 87 3.07 2.47 -3.49
C PHE A 87 3.31 1.04 -2.97
N GLU A 88 2.53 0.59 -1.99
CA GLU A 88 2.66 -0.74 -1.39
C GLU A 88 2.41 -1.88 -2.38
N ALA A 89 1.45 -1.70 -3.29
CA ALA A 89 1.18 -2.66 -4.35
C ALA A 89 2.38 -2.78 -5.32
N ILE A 90 2.91 -1.64 -5.78
CA ILE A 90 4.06 -1.60 -6.68
C ILE A 90 5.30 -2.20 -6.02
N TRP A 91 5.56 -1.81 -4.76
CA TRP A 91 6.67 -2.35 -3.99
C TRP A 91 6.56 -3.86 -3.77
N THR A 92 5.36 -4.35 -3.48
CA THR A 92 5.13 -5.80 -3.29
C THR A 92 5.42 -6.57 -4.57
N PHE A 93 4.99 -6.07 -5.73
CA PHE A 93 5.37 -6.66 -7.02
C PHE A 93 6.89 -6.66 -7.20
N THR A 94 7.54 -5.50 -7.07
CA THR A 94 9.00 -5.36 -7.22
C THR A 94 9.75 -6.34 -6.32
N LYS A 95 9.37 -6.42 -5.05
CA LYS A 95 10.00 -7.28 -4.06
C LYS A 95 9.82 -8.77 -4.35
N THR A 96 8.66 -9.18 -4.86
CA THR A 96 8.36 -10.59 -5.06
C THR A 96 8.77 -11.10 -6.44
N GLN A 97 8.87 -10.22 -7.44
CA GLN A 97 9.08 -10.59 -8.83
C GLN A 97 10.43 -10.14 -9.39
N LEU A 98 11.05 -9.08 -8.85
CA LEU A 98 12.30 -8.52 -9.37
C LEU A 98 13.47 -8.65 -8.39
N LEU A 99 13.25 -8.55 -7.07
CA LEU A 99 14.29 -8.78 -6.05
C LEU A 99 14.57 -10.28 -5.84
N LEU A 100 15.09 -10.93 -6.87
CA LEU A 100 15.39 -12.37 -6.89
C LEU A 100 16.83 -12.70 -6.44
N ARG A 101 17.67 -11.67 -6.28
CA ARG A 101 19.08 -11.76 -5.91
C ARG A 101 19.25 -11.57 -4.41
N ASP A 102 20.41 -11.96 -3.88
CA ASP A 102 20.80 -11.81 -2.48
C ASP A 102 21.57 -10.50 -2.19
N ASP A 103 21.88 -9.71 -3.22
CA ASP A 103 22.58 -8.43 -3.11
C ASP A 103 21.66 -7.19 -3.02
N GLY A 104 20.35 -7.41 -3.06
CA GLY A 104 19.35 -6.35 -2.96
C GLY A 104 19.10 -5.57 -4.25
N LEU A 105 19.66 -5.99 -5.39
CA LEU A 105 19.40 -5.38 -6.70
C LEU A 105 18.22 -6.05 -7.40
N ALA A 106 17.44 -5.26 -8.14
CA ALA A 106 16.28 -5.75 -8.86
C ALA A 106 16.67 -6.26 -10.26
N ALA A 107 16.16 -7.42 -10.66
CA ALA A 107 16.21 -7.85 -12.06
C ALA A 107 15.53 -6.80 -12.94
N TRP A 108 16.19 -6.43 -14.04
CA TRP A 108 15.78 -5.24 -14.80
C TRP A 108 14.48 -5.43 -15.60
N LYS A 109 14.09 -6.67 -15.90
CA LYS A 109 12.96 -6.97 -16.79
C LYS A 109 12.18 -8.21 -16.35
N TRP A 110 10.86 -8.06 -16.37
CA TRP A 110 9.87 -9.12 -16.18
C TRP A 110 8.93 -9.17 -17.38
N ASN A 111 8.76 -10.36 -17.95
CA ASN A 111 7.95 -10.59 -19.15
C ASN A 111 6.78 -11.55 -18.86
N PRO A 112 5.51 -11.11 -19.05
CA PRO A 112 4.33 -11.96 -18.79
C PRO A 112 4.29 -13.23 -19.64
N ASP A 113 4.86 -13.21 -20.83
CA ASP A 113 4.78 -14.30 -21.81
C ASP A 113 5.90 -15.34 -21.66
N GLN A 114 6.81 -15.17 -20.69
CA GLN A 114 7.91 -16.08 -20.44
C GLN A 114 7.73 -16.89 -19.15
N THR A 115 8.18 -18.14 -19.16
CA THR A 115 8.27 -18.98 -17.97
C THR A 115 9.70 -19.51 -17.85
N PRO A 116 10.51 -19.07 -16.87
CA PRO A 116 10.19 -18.04 -15.86
C PRO A 116 10.02 -16.64 -16.46
N HIS A 117 9.26 -15.77 -15.77
CA HIS A 117 9.01 -14.39 -16.23
C HIS A 117 10.27 -13.52 -16.27
N VAL A 118 11.27 -13.84 -15.45
CA VAL A 118 12.59 -13.20 -15.47
C VAL A 118 13.59 -14.18 -16.07
N THR A 119 14.12 -13.84 -17.25
CA THR A 119 15.12 -14.65 -17.97
C THR A 119 16.53 -14.07 -17.91
N ASP A 120 16.67 -12.80 -17.49
CA ASP A 120 17.93 -12.11 -17.27
C ASP A 120 17.91 -11.49 -15.88
N ILE A 121 18.86 -11.89 -15.03
CA ILE A 121 18.94 -11.49 -13.63
C ILE A 121 19.88 -10.30 -13.40
N ASN A 122 20.40 -9.69 -14.47
CA ASN A 122 21.10 -8.41 -14.35
C ASN A 122 20.14 -7.31 -13.87
N ASN A 123 20.73 -6.28 -13.25
CA ASN A 123 20.02 -5.09 -12.82
C ASN A 123 20.13 -3.98 -13.87
N ALA A 124 19.35 -2.91 -13.65
CA ALA A 124 19.52 -1.62 -14.31
C ALA A 124 19.63 -0.57 -13.20
N THR A 125 20.79 0.08 -13.11
CA THR A 125 21.17 0.90 -11.95
C THR A 125 20.30 2.14 -11.76
N ASP A 126 19.75 2.67 -12.84
CA ASP A 126 18.74 3.74 -12.78
C ASP A 126 17.48 3.28 -12.05
N GLY A 127 16.99 2.07 -12.31
CA GLY A 127 15.89 1.47 -11.57
C GLY A 127 16.21 1.17 -10.10
N ASP A 128 17.46 0.86 -9.78
CA ASP A 128 17.89 0.61 -8.40
C ASP A 128 18.02 1.90 -7.56
N ILE A 129 18.24 3.04 -8.20
CA ILE A 129 18.41 4.35 -7.53
C ILE A 129 17.07 5.00 -7.15
N LEU A 130 16.00 4.70 -7.88
CA LEU A 130 14.65 5.26 -7.71
C LEU A 130 13.89 4.62 -6.53
#